data_AF-A0A0S6W4H7-F1
#
_entry.id   AF-A0A0S6W4H7-F1
#
_cell.length_a   1.000
_cell.length_b   1.000
_cell.length_c   1.000
_cell.angle_alpha   90.00
_cell.angle_beta   90.00
_cell.angle_gamma   90.00
#
_symmetry.space_group_name_H-M   'P 1'
#
loop_
_entity.id
_entity.type
_entity.pdbx_description
1 polymer ?
#
loop_
_entity_poly.entity_id
_entity_poly.type
_entity_poly.pdbx_seq_one_letter_code
_entity_poly.pdbx_strand_id
1 'polypeptide(L)'
;MRWFFMKQRSVKLLIPICIIIMALFGCDSGSSDSGSDNPTNPGTDDPGVGNLSGKVVGTIYGNALAGVTVAVGSLSTVTGTDGTFRLDGVGSGELAVVVSGDKIYRRTKAVNTTQQRTVKIDAIETASNFSLRFYRELARGNHPKEGDLFQTHRWTSATPPTFYINTNAASAIDGKIDQKTIDTVTRVLKEIVPVYTGGLYTKVTVQTASFPATMGFNDIPNNGFVISFDDTLRQMGAYGLTYTDPDFTSPFTSTISKVAMFLLDNEQFYKAGNSANISFEEIIAHESGHGFGFRHTSEPNSGGLPSVMVKTGEYGGIFSIYDQLHMAIVYSRSAGNTDIDNDPVSGNAKQMRASREVFIDERATGGIDNETQRQLAELPGFALAQEAFESQK
;
A
#
# COMPACT_ATOMS: atom_id res chain seq x y z
N MET A 1 -30.61 -29.38 -39.16
CA MET A 1 -29.96 -28.44 -38.21
C MET A 1 -28.59 -28.97 -37.85
N ARG A 2 -27.52 -28.40 -38.42
CA ARG A 2 -26.14 -28.85 -38.23
C ARG A 2 -25.56 -28.19 -36.97
N TRP A 3 -25.04 -29.03 -36.08
CA TRP A 3 -24.27 -28.65 -34.90
C TRP A 3 -22.86 -28.23 -35.31
N PHE A 4 -22.37 -27.09 -34.82
CA PHE A 4 -20.99 -26.65 -34.96
C PHE A 4 -20.25 -26.88 -33.64
N PHE A 5 -19.37 -27.87 -33.61
CA PHE A 5 -18.35 -28.06 -32.57
C PHE A 5 -17.17 -27.12 -32.88
N MET A 6 -16.86 -26.19 -31.98
CA MET A 6 -15.66 -25.37 -32.09
C MET A 6 -14.51 -26.03 -31.34
N LYS A 7 -13.51 -26.49 -32.10
CA LYS A 7 -12.31 -27.18 -31.64
C LYS A 7 -11.27 -26.14 -31.20
N GLN A 8 -11.00 -26.05 -29.91
CA GLN A 8 -9.93 -25.21 -29.35
C GLN A 8 -8.56 -25.75 -29.84
N ARG A 9 -7.82 -24.95 -30.61
CA ARG A 9 -6.44 -25.24 -31.00
C ARG A 9 -5.49 -24.55 -30.03
N SER A 10 -4.67 -25.34 -29.35
CA SER A 10 -3.55 -24.90 -28.53
C SER A 10 -2.49 -24.23 -29.41
N VAL A 11 -2.27 -22.93 -29.25
CA VAL A 11 -1.15 -22.22 -29.88
C VAL A 11 0.06 -22.36 -28.96
N LYS A 12 1.04 -23.18 -29.36
CA LYS A 12 2.36 -23.21 -28.73
C LYS A 12 3.15 -22.00 -29.22
N LEU A 13 3.39 -21.03 -28.34
CA LEU A 13 4.23 -19.88 -28.61
C LEU A 13 5.70 -20.30 -28.49
N LEU A 14 6.40 -20.38 -29.63
CA LEU A 14 7.86 -20.56 -29.70
C LEU A 14 8.51 -19.18 -29.52
N ILE A 15 9.27 -19.02 -28.43
CA ILE A 15 10.09 -17.83 -28.18
C ILE A 15 11.43 -18.02 -28.91
N PRO A 16 11.84 -17.11 -29.81
CA PRO A 16 13.18 -17.15 -30.37
C PRO A 16 14.19 -16.56 -29.38
N ILE A 17 15.23 -17.34 -29.08
CA ILE A 17 16.43 -16.91 -28.35
C ILE A 17 17.31 -16.11 -29.32
N CYS A 18 17.42 -14.80 -29.12
CA CYS A 18 18.40 -13.97 -29.79
C CYS A 18 19.71 -13.97 -28.99
N ILE A 19 20.70 -14.70 -29.50
CA ILE A 19 22.10 -14.63 -29.08
C ILE A 19 22.71 -13.36 -29.70
N ILE A 20 23.12 -12.40 -28.88
CA ILE A 20 23.91 -11.25 -29.32
C ILE A 20 25.38 -11.51 -28.98
N ILE A 21 26.18 -11.70 -30.03
CA ILE A 21 27.65 -11.68 -30.03
C ILE A 21 28.06 -10.45 -30.84
N MET A 22 28.82 -9.54 -30.24
CA MET A 22 29.71 -8.57 -30.91
C MET A 22 30.68 -8.04 -29.84
N ALA A 23 31.93 -8.50 -29.80
CA ALA A 23 33.09 -8.10 -30.61
C ALA A 23 33.83 -6.87 -30.02
N LEU A 24 35.01 -7.19 -29.47
CA LEU A 24 36.09 -6.27 -29.07
C LEU A 24 36.70 -5.59 -30.30
N PHE A 25 37.14 -4.33 -30.18
CA PHE A 25 38.46 -3.77 -30.55
C PHE A 25 38.43 -2.24 -30.53
N GLY A 26 39.49 -1.62 -29.97
CA GLY A 26 39.77 -0.18 -30.16
C GLY A 26 40.65 0.44 -29.07
N CYS A 27 41.97 0.43 -29.27
CA CYS A 27 42.92 1.34 -28.61
C CYS A 27 42.69 2.79 -29.10
N ASP A 28 42.94 3.81 -28.26
CA ASP A 28 44.10 4.71 -28.39
C ASP A 28 44.12 5.87 -27.36
N SER A 29 45.35 6.29 -27.06
CA SER A 29 45.86 7.62 -26.72
C SER A 29 45.46 8.30 -25.42
N GLY A 30 46.49 8.55 -24.60
CA GLY A 30 46.39 9.26 -23.34
C GLY A 30 46.23 10.78 -23.50
N SER A 31 45.61 11.35 -22.48
CA SER A 31 45.80 12.73 -22.10
C SER A 31 45.93 12.74 -20.58
N SER A 32 47.11 13.13 -20.12
CA SER A 32 47.41 13.44 -18.73
C SER A 32 46.58 14.66 -18.32
N ASP A 33 45.55 14.44 -17.51
CA ASP A 33 44.78 15.52 -16.91
C ASP A 33 44.77 15.40 -15.39
N SER A 34 44.93 16.56 -14.77
CA SER A 34 45.26 16.81 -13.37
C SER A 34 44.32 16.13 -12.37
N GLY A 35 44.89 15.55 -11.32
CA GLY A 35 44.19 14.90 -10.22
C GLY A 35 43.14 15.80 -9.56
N SER A 36 41.88 15.52 -9.87
CA SER A 36 40.79 15.66 -8.91
C SER A 36 40.79 14.38 -8.10
N ASP A 37 41.16 14.45 -6.81
CA ASP A 37 41.02 13.34 -5.87
C ASP A 37 39.58 12.83 -5.91
N ASN A 38 39.37 11.74 -6.65
CA ASN A 38 38.12 11.01 -6.63
C ASN A 38 38.03 10.42 -5.21
N PRO A 39 36.92 10.60 -4.47
CA PRO A 39 36.81 10.09 -3.11
C PRO A 39 37.10 8.60 -3.14
N THR A 40 38.19 8.19 -2.47
CA THR A 40 38.51 6.77 -2.27
C THR A 40 37.27 6.10 -1.71
N ASN A 41 36.82 5.09 -2.43
CA ASN A 41 35.65 4.30 -2.10
C ASN A 41 35.72 3.89 -0.61
N PRO A 42 34.78 4.31 0.26
CA PRO A 42 34.81 3.94 1.67
C PRO A 42 34.78 2.42 1.79
N GLY A 43 35.76 1.85 2.48
CA GLY A 43 35.66 0.46 2.95
C GLY A 43 34.43 0.29 3.84
N THR A 44 34.03 -0.97 4.09
CA THR A 44 32.94 -1.31 5.03
C THR A 44 33.23 -0.96 6.50
N ASP A 45 34.38 -0.35 6.76
CA ASP A 45 34.88 -0.03 8.08
C ASP A 45 34.12 1.16 8.68
N ASP A 46 34.07 1.19 10.02
CA ASP A 46 33.52 2.30 10.78
C ASP A 46 34.28 3.60 10.41
N PRO A 47 33.59 4.66 9.94
CA PRO A 47 34.24 5.90 9.52
C PRO A 47 34.85 6.70 10.69
N GLY A 48 34.64 6.25 11.93
CA GLY A 48 35.11 6.90 13.16
C GLY A 48 34.08 7.85 13.76
N VAL A 49 34.23 8.14 15.05
CA VAL A 49 33.33 9.02 15.81
C VAL A 49 33.22 10.39 15.15
N GLY A 50 31.99 10.89 15.00
CA GLY A 50 31.70 12.17 14.37
C GLY A 50 31.61 12.13 12.85
N ASN A 51 31.82 10.98 12.21
CA ASN A 51 31.74 10.81 10.76
C ASN A 51 30.59 9.86 10.37
N LEU A 52 30.13 9.98 9.13
CA LEU A 52 29.11 9.13 8.53
C LEU A 52 29.62 8.64 7.16
N SER A 53 29.46 7.36 6.89
CA SER A 53 29.72 6.78 5.58
C SER A 53 28.56 5.89 5.17
N GLY A 54 28.52 5.50 3.91
CA GLY A 54 27.48 4.60 3.46
C GLY A 54 27.41 4.41 1.97
N LYS A 55 26.28 3.84 1.54
CA LYS A 55 25.95 3.61 0.14
C LYS A 55 24.52 4.04 -0.14
N VAL A 56 24.35 4.77 -1.24
CA VAL A 56 23.05 5.11 -1.79
C VAL A 56 22.71 4.12 -2.91
N VAL A 57 21.53 3.50 -2.80
CA VAL A 57 21.03 2.53 -3.78
C VAL A 57 19.63 2.91 -4.28
N GLY A 58 19.26 2.42 -5.44
CA GLY A 58 17.92 2.52 -5.98
C GLY A 58 16.94 1.73 -5.14
N THR A 59 15.79 2.30 -4.80
CA THR A 59 14.72 1.58 -4.10
C THR A 59 14.13 0.50 -5.00
N ILE A 60 13.97 0.78 -6.31
CA ILE A 60 13.26 -0.12 -7.22
C ILE A 60 14.17 -1.24 -7.72
N TYR A 61 15.35 -0.87 -8.21
CA TYR A 61 16.24 -1.81 -8.89
C TYR A 61 17.42 -2.27 -8.02
N GLY A 62 17.62 -1.66 -6.84
CA GLY A 62 18.75 -1.99 -5.95
C GLY A 62 20.12 -1.55 -6.48
N ASN A 63 20.17 -0.88 -7.62
CA ASN A 63 21.40 -0.42 -8.26
C ASN A 63 22.11 0.63 -7.41
N ALA A 64 23.44 0.67 -7.48
CA ALA A 64 24.19 1.78 -6.91
C ALA A 64 23.82 3.11 -7.59
N LEU A 65 23.60 4.17 -6.80
CA LEU A 65 23.27 5.49 -7.32
C LEU A 65 24.46 6.43 -7.23
N ALA A 66 25.14 6.62 -8.36
CA ALA A 66 26.27 7.53 -8.52
C ALA A 66 25.85 8.98 -8.79
N GLY A 67 26.69 9.94 -8.38
CA GLY A 67 26.45 11.36 -8.66
C GLY A 67 25.30 11.97 -7.87
N VAL A 68 24.88 11.33 -6.77
CA VAL A 68 23.82 11.80 -5.89
C VAL A 68 24.43 12.59 -4.74
N THR A 69 23.88 13.76 -4.44
CA THR A 69 24.30 14.57 -3.30
C THR A 69 23.74 14.00 -2.00
N VAL A 70 24.61 13.78 -1.02
CA VAL A 70 24.27 13.39 0.36
C VAL A 70 24.67 14.53 1.29
N ALA A 71 23.74 14.99 2.12
CA ALA A 71 23.94 16.15 3.00
C ALA A 71 23.43 15.92 4.43
N VAL A 72 24.12 16.53 5.40
CA VAL A 72 23.72 16.62 6.81
C VAL A 72 24.02 18.05 7.29
N GLY A 73 22.98 18.83 7.62
CA GLY A 73 23.15 20.24 7.94
C GLY A 73 23.76 21.02 6.78
N SER A 74 24.90 21.69 7.01
CA SER A 74 25.67 22.40 5.98
C SER A 74 26.72 21.54 5.25
N LEU A 75 26.94 20.31 5.70
CA LEU A 75 27.93 19.40 5.12
C LEU A 75 27.29 18.62 3.97
N SER A 76 28.04 18.44 2.88
CA SER A 76 27.57 17.62 1.75
C SER A 76 28.72 16.95 1.01
N THR A 77 28.41 15.85 0.33
CA THR A 77 29.30 15.07 -0.51
C THR A 77 28.50 14.50 -1.69
N VAL A 78 29.18 13.95 -2.69
CA VAL A 78 28.56 13.31 -3.85
C VAL A 78 28.95 11.84 -3.88
N THR A 79 27.99 10.96 -4.19
CA THR A 79 28.25 9.52 -4.25
C THR A 79 29.17 9.14 -5.41
N GLY A 80 30.09 8.20 -5.15
CA GLY A 80 30.96 7.58 -6.16
C GLY A 80 30.20 6.72 -7.16
N THR A 81 30.91 6.14 -8.13
CA THR A 81 30.33 5.30 -9.19
C THR A 81 29.63 4.04 -8.67
N ASP A 82 30.02 3.55 -7.51
CA ASP A 82 29.39 2.43 -6.83
C ASP A 82 28.41 2.88 -5.73
N GLY A 83 28.04 4.16 -5.72
CA GLY A 83 27.03 4.75 -4.86
C GLY A 83 27.49 5.05 -3.44
N THR A 84 28.78 4.86 -3.13
CA THR A 84 29.30 5.10 -1.78
C THR A 84 29.56 6.58 -1.50
N PHE A 85 29.56 6.94 -0.22
CA PHE A 85 29.85 8.30 0.24
C PHE A 85 30.51 8.31 1.63
N ARG A 86 31.17 9.43 1.95
CA ARG A 86 31.67 9.75 3.28
C ARG A 86 31.46 11.24 3.57
N LEU A 87 30.99 11.53 4.79
CA LEU A 87 30.84 12.86 5.37
C LEU A 87 31.57 12.89 6.72
N ASP A 88 32.59 13.73 6.82
CA ASP A 88 33.32 13.93 8.07
C ASP A 88 32.75 15.08 8.88
N GLY A 89 32.78 14.98 10.21
CA GLY A 89 32.37 16.07 11.11
C GLY A 89 30.86 16.30 11.22
N VAL A 90 30.02 15.32 10.88
CA VAL A 90 28.56 15.38 11.04
C VAL A 90 28.09 15.34 12.51
N GLY A 91 28.98 14.97 13.42
CA GLY A 91 28.68 14.87 14.85
C GLY A 91 28.02 13.55 15.26
N SER A 92 27.55 13.51 16.51
CA SER A 92 26.92 12.33 17.14
C SER A 92 25.46 12.62 17.49
N GLY A 93 24.56 11.68 17.23
CA GLY A 93 23.14 11.78 17.62
C GLY A 93 22.20 11.34 16.51
N GLU A 94 20.94 11.76 16.60
CA GLU A 94 19.97 11.64 15.51
C GLU A 94 20.19 12.75 14.48
N LEU A 95 20.46 12.34 13.24
CA LEU A 95 20.75 13.22 12.12
C LEU A 95 19.70 13.03 11.03
N ALA A 96 19.35 14.13 10.35
CA ALA A 96 18.57 14.09 9.12
C ALA A 96 19.53 14.06 7.92
N VAL A 97 19.67 12.90 7.29
CA VAL A 97 20.48 12.71 6.09
C VAL A 97 19.61 12.97 4.86
N VAL A 98 19.96 13.99 4.10
CA VAL A 98 19.25 14.37 2.88
C VAL A 98 20.00 13.80 1.68
N VAL A 99 19.26 13.13 0.79
CA VAL A 99 19.76 12.58 -0.47
C VAL A 99 18.99 13.23 -1.62
N SER A 100 19.70 13.78 -2.61
CA SER A 100 19.09 14.53 -3.72
C SER A 100 19.90 14.50 -5.01
N GLY A 101 19.22 14.63 -6.14
CA GLY A 101 19.82 14.74 -7.48
C GLY A 101 18.75 14.57 -8.56
N ASP A 102 19.07 14.87 -9.81
CA ASP A 102 18.08 14.91 -10.91
C ASP A 102 17.45 13.55 -11.25
N LYS A 103 18.12 12.46 -10.86
CA LYS A 103 17.72 11.08 -11.18
C LYS A 103 16.91 10.41 -10.07
N ILE A 104 16.63 11.12 -8.97
CA ILE A 104 15.91 10.55 -7.82
C ILE A 104 14.88 11.53 -7.27
N TYR A 105 13.86 11.00 -6.60
CA TYR A 105 13.07 11.80 -5.68
C TYR A 105 13.91 12.12 -4.44
N ARG A 106 13.84 13.38 -3.98
CA ARG A 106 14.56 13.83 -2.79
C ARG A 106 14.11 13.03 -1.58
N ARG A 107 15.09 12.55 -0.80
CA ARG A 107 14.87 11.80 0.44
C ARG A 107 15.49 12.48 1.64
N THR A 108 14.81 12.43 2.77
CA THR A 108 15.33 12.67 4.11
C THR A 108 15.21 11.38 4.92
N LYS A 109 16.33 10.87 5.41
CA LYS A 109 16.39 9.68 6.27
C LYS A 109 16.93 10.04 7.65
N ALA A 110 16.24 9.60 8.69
CA ALA A 110 16.74 9.70 10.05
C ALA A 110 17.85 8.65 10.27
N VAL A 111 19.00 9.07 10.79
CA VAL A 111 20.14 8.21 11.10
C VAL A 111 20.64 8.52 12.50
N ASN A 112 20.75 7.50 13.35
CA ASN A 112 21.35 7.66 14.68
C ASN A 112 22.82 7.21 14.66
N THR A 113 23.74 8.17 14.59
CA THR A 113 25.19 7.90 14.52
C THR A 113 25.81 7.39 15.82
N THR A 114 25.05 7.43 16.93
CA THR A 114 25.45 6.74 18.17
C THR A 114 25.28 5.22 18.06
N GLN A 115 24.35 4.76 17.21
CA GLN A 115 24.05 3.35 16.98
C GLN A 115 24.77 2.80 15.75
N GLN A 116 24.80 3.55 14.65
CA GLN A 116 25.38 3.12 13.38
C GLN A 116 25.95 4.30 12.57
N ARG A 117 27.21 4.20 12.14
CA ARG A 117 27.91 5.21 11.33
C ARG A 117 28.16 4.82 9.88
N THR A 118 27.87 3.57 9.52
CA THR A 118 27.92 3.08 8.14
C THR A 118 26.51 2.67 7.73
N VAL A 119 25.89 3.42 6.81
CA VAL A 119 24.46 3.28 6.50
C VAL A 119 24.20 2.89 5.04
N LYS A 120 23.09 2.19 4.82
CA LYS A 120 22.50 2.03 3.48
C LYS A 120 21.28 2.95 3.37
N ILE A 121 21.28 3.81 2.37
CA ILE A 121 20.17 4.71 2.07
C ILE A 121 19.62 4.32 0.70
N ASP A 122 18.33 4.08 0.61
CA ASP A 122 17.68 3.88 -0.69
C ASP A 122 17.02 5.19 -1.15
N ALA A 123 16.94 5.40 -2.46
CA ALA A 123 16.20 6.52 -3.05
C ALA A 123 15.49 6.06 -4.32
N ILE A 124 14.30 6.60 -4.57
CA ILE A 124 13.47 6.18 -5.70
C ILE A 124 13.91 6.90 -6.96
N GLU A 125 14.24 6.12 -7.99
CA GLU A 125 14.71 6.63 -9.27
C GLU A 125 13.55 7.27 -10.07
N THR A 126 13.77 8.47 -10.61
CA THR A 126 12.76 9.19 -11.41
C THR A 126 12.51 8.56 -12.78
N ALA A 127 13.48 7.79 -13.29
CA ALA A 127 13.37 7.05 -14.55
C ALA A 127 12.81 5.62 -14.37
N SER A 128 12.10 5.35 -13.27
CA SER A 128 11.46 4.06 -12.99
C SER A 128 9.97 4.06 -13.35
N ASN A 129 9.29 2.94 -13.12
CA ASN A 129 7.82 2.84 -13.25
C ASN A 129 7.06 3.49 -12.07
N PHE A 130 7.78 4.12 -11.14
CA PHE A 130 7.18 4.79 -10.00
C PHE A 130 6.47 6.09 -10.42
N SER A 131 5.28 6.33 -9.87
CA SER A 131 4.51 7.55 -10.06
C SER A 131 4.27 8.25 -8.73
N LEU A 132 4.93 9.40 -8.53
CA LEU A 132 4.77 10.20 -7.31
C LEU A 132 3.33 10.68 -7.11
N ARG A 133 2.62 11.01 -8.19
CA ARG A 133 1.21 11.41 -8.12
C ARG A 133 0.36 10.26 -7.57
N PHE A 134 0.49 9.08 -8.18
CA PHE A 134 -0.27 7.90 -7.77
C PHE A 134 0.06 7.49 -6.34
N TYR A 135 1.34 7.50 -5.94
CA TYR A 135 1.75 7.24 -4.56
C TYR A 135 1.06 8.17 -3.56
N ARG A 136 1.02 9.48 -3.85
CA ARG A 136 0.40 10.46 -2.96
C ARG A 136 -1.12 10.31 -2.88
N GLU A 137 -1.78 9.89 -3.95
CA GLU A 137 -3.19 9.51 -3.91
C GLU A 137 -3.35 8.26 -3.02
N LEU A 138 -2.70 7.16 -3.40
CA LEU A 138 -2.81 5.84 -2.77
C LEU A 138 -2.46 5.83 -1.28
N ALA A 139 -1.37 6.46 -0.89
CA ALA A 139 -0.82 6.33 0.46
C ALA A 139 -1.17 7.51 1.37
N ARG A 140 -1.64 8.62 0.80
CA ARG A 140 -1.71 9.91 1.52
C ARG A 140 -2.96 10.72 1.30
N GLY A 141 -3.85 10.35 0.37
CA GLY A 141 -5.13 11.03 0.18
C GLY A 141 -5.07 12.26 -0.69
N ASN A 142 -4.02 12.42 -1.50
CA ASN A 142 -3.92 13.52 -2.48
C ASN A 142 -4.87 13.35 -3.68
N HIS A 143 -5.96 12.62 -3.49
CA HIS A 143 -7.00 12.43 -4.47
C HIS A 143 -7.95 13.64 -4.44
N PRO A 144 -8.49 14.12 -5.58
CA PRO A 144 -9.34 15.32 -5.62
C PRO A 144 -10.56 15.30 -4.69
N LYS A 145 -11.01 14.12 -4.27
CA LYS A 145 -12.14 13.95 -3.32
C LYS A 145 -11.72 13.93 -1.84
N GLU A 146 -10.45 13.69 -1.55
CA GLU A 146 -9.92 13.63 -0.18
C GLU A 146 -9.16 14.92 0.18
N GLY A 147 -8.44 15.51 -0.78
CA GLY A 147 -7.96 16.90 -0.73
C GLY A 147 -6.78 17.19 0.21
N ASP A 148 -6.29 16.20 0.95
CA ASP A 148 -5.28 16.37 2.00
C ASP A 148 -4.10 15.40 1.84
N LEU A 149 -2.92 15.82 2.29
CA LEU A 149 -1.68 15.03 2.25
C LEU A 149 -1.36 14.50 3.64
N PHE A 150 -2.03 13.41 4.03
CA PHE A 150 -1.85 12.76 5.32
C PHE A 150 -0.51 12.04 5.43
N GLN A 151 -0.16 11.69 6.66
CA GLN A 151 0.94 10.76 6.93
C GLN A 151 0.53 9.33 6.58
N THR A 152 1.49 8.49 6.19
CA THR A 152 1.19 7.09 5.85
C THR A 152 0.81 6.28 7.10
N HIS A 153 -0.34 5.63 7.08
CA HIS A 153 -0.77 4.68 8.12
C HIS A 153 -0.56 3.26 7.61
N ARG A 154 0.02 2.38 8.44
CA ARG A 154 0.24 0.98 8.06
C ARG A 154 0.43 0.08 9.26
N TRP A 155 0.35 -1.22 9.04
CA TRP A 155 0.80 -2.22 10.01
C TRP A 155 2.33 -2.16 10.16
N THR A 156 2.82 -2.11 11.40
CA THR A 156 4.27 -2.10 11.71
C THR A 156 4.70 -3.28 12.59
N SER A 157 3.75 -4.08 13.07
CA SER A 157 4.03 -5.26 13.88
C SER A 157 4.94 -6.23 13.14
N ALA A 158 5.86 -6.86 13.86
CA ALA A 158 6.70 -7.94 13.32
C ALA A 158 5.88 -9.19 12.97
N THR A 159 4.72 -9.37 13.63
CA THR A 159 3.77 -10.45 13.31
C THR A 159 2.62 -9.91 12.47
N PRO A 160 2.16 -10.66 11.44
CA PRO A 160 1.00 -10.27 10.66
C PRO A 160 -0.26 -10.15 11.56
N PRO A 161 -1.27 -9.36 11.16
CA PRO A 161 -2.56 -9.38 11.84
C PRO A 161 -3.20 -10.77 11.73
N THR A 162 -3.97 -11.13 12.76
CA THR A 162 -4.84 -12.31 12.69
C THR A 162 -6.16 -11.91 12.04
N PHE A 163 -6.50 -12.57 10.95
CA PHE A 163 -7.75 -12.35 10.24
C PHE A 163 -8.85 -13.22 10.82
N TYR A 164 -9.96 -12.60 11.19
CA TYR A 164 -11.14 -13.25 11.71
C TYR A 164 -12.29 -13.06 10.72
N ILE A 165 -12.71 -14.15 10.08
CA ILE A 165 -13.94 -14.16 9.29
C ILE A 165 -15.10 -14.39 10.26
N ASN A 166 -15.94 -13.37 10.42
CA ASN A 166 -17.11 -13.42 11.26
C ASN A 166 -18.19 -14.29 10.60
N THR A 167 -18.59 -15.34 11.30
CA THR A 167 -19.59 -16.32 10.88
C THR A 167 -20.99 -16.00 11.43
N ASN A 168 -21.15 -14.88 12.14
CA ASN A 168 -22.46 -14.38 12.51
C ASN A 168 -23.18 -13.83 11.28
N ALA A 169 -24.20 -14.57 10.83
CA ALA A 169 -25.00 -14.24 9.66
C ALA A 169 -26.26 -13.39 9.99
N ALA A 170 -26.33 -12.78 11.18
CA ALA A 170 -27.51 -12.03 11.61
C ALA A 170 -27.89 -10.88 10.65
N SER A 171 -26.92 -10.36 9.90
CA SER A 171 -27.11 -9.26 8.94
C SER A 171 -27.01 -9.73 7.48
N ALA A 172 -27.05 -11.05 7.22
CA ALA A 172 -27.15 -11.62 5.88
C ALA A 172 -28.60 -12.01 5.57
N ILE A 173 -29.08 -11.69 4.38
CA ILE A 173 -30.50 -11.84 4.02
C ILE A 173 -30.97 -13.31 3.99
N ASP A 174 -30.08 -14.25 3.72
CA ASP A 174 -30.35 -15.68 3.73
C ASP A 174 -30.05 -16.36 5.09
N GLY A 175 -29.56 -15.56 6.04
CA GLY A 175 -29.18 -15.98 7.39
C GLY A 175 -27.97 -16.92 7.43
N LYS A 176 -27.10 -16.93 6.42
CA LYS A 176 -25.92 -17.81 6.35
C LYS A 176 -24.69 -17.10 5.81
N ILE A 177 -23.53 -17.50 6.30
CA ILE A 177 -22.23 -17.24 5.64
C ILE A 177 -21.73 -18.59 5.15
N ASP A 178 -21.76 -18.82 3.84
CA ASP A 178 -21.43 -20.13 3.30
C ASP A 178 -19.91 -20.42 3.26
N GLN A 179 -19.55 -21.70 3.12
CA GLN A 179 -18.14 -22.10 3.08
C GLN A 179 -17.41 -21.54 1.85
N LYS A 180 -18.11 -21.32 0.73
CA LYS A 180 -17.53 -20.76 -0.48
C LYS A 180 -17.12 -19.30 -0.27
N THR A 181 -17.92 -18.52 0.46
CA THR A 181 -17.61 -17.16 0.91
C THR A 181 -16.36 -17.18 1.79
N ILE A 182 -16.32 -18.05 2.81
CA ILE A 182 -15.17 -18.19 3.72
C ILE A 182 -13.88 -18.57 2.95
N ASP A 183 -13.97 -19.54 2.04
CA ASP A 183 -12.85 -20.00 1.22
C ASP A 183 -12.35 -18.91 0.28
N THR A 184 -13.28 -18.12 -0.29
CA THR A 184 -12.97 -17.01 -1.19
C THR A 184 -12.23 -15.90 -0.45
N VAL A 185 -12.75 -15.46 0.70
CA VAL A 185 -12.08 -14.47 1.56
C VAL A 185 -10.70 -14.96 1.98
N THR A 186 -10.61 -16.22 2.45
CA THR A 186 -9.34 -16.82 2.86
C THR A 186 -8.31 -16.84 1.74
N ARG A 187 -8.72 -17.23 0.53
CA ARG A 187 -7.85 -17.27 -0.65
C ARG A 187 -7.36 -15.87 -1.01
N VAL A 188 -8.27 -14.90 -1.16
CA VAL A 188 -7.94 -13.53 -1.56
C VAL A 188 -6.98 -12.89 -0.56
N LEU A 189 -7.25 -13.00 0.74
CA LEU A 189 -6.35 -12.47 1.78
C LEU A 189 -4.93 -13.07 1.70
N LYS A 190 -4.81 -14.38 1.48
CA LYS A 190 -3.50 -15.03 1.32
C LYS A 190 -2.74 -14.56 0.08
N GLU A 191 -3.46 -14.12 -0.96
CA GLU A 191 -2.87 -13.66 -2.22
C GLU A 191 -2.45 -12.18 -2.15
N ILE A 192 -3.32 -11.30 -1.61
CA ILE A 192 -3.08 -9.85 -1.60
C ILE A 192 -2.11 -9.41 -0.50
N VAL A 193 -2.10 -10.06 0.68
CA VAL A 193 -1.30 -9.55 1.81
C VAL A 193 0.21 -9.48 1.51
N PRO A 194 0.84 -10.48 0.89
CA PRO A 194 2.24 -10.35 0.46
C PRO A 194 2.47 -9.19 -0.51
N VAL A 195 1.51 -8.90 -1.38
CA VAL A 195 1.59 -7.79 -2.36
C VAL A 195 1.46 -6.45 -1.64
N TYR A 196 0.42 -6.28 -0.84
CA TYR A 196 0.11 -5.05 -0.10
C TYR A 196 1.23 -4.65 0.86
N THR A 197 1.93 -5.64 1.39
CA THR A 197 2.99 -5.40 2.37
C THR A 197 4.41 -5.43 1.80
N GLY A 198 4.56 -5.54 0.48
CA GLY A 198 5.88 -5.68 -0.16
C GLY A 198 6.66 -6.89 0.36
N GLY A 199 5.96 -7.95 0.79
CA GLY A 199 6.56 -9.15 1.37
C GLY A 199 6.90 -9.06 2.86
N LEU A 200 6.59 -7.97 3.56
CA LEU A 200 6.74 -7.93 5.03
C LEU A 200 5.95 -9.07 5.68
N TYR A 201 4.74 -9.35 5.19
CA TYR A 201 3.95 -10.51 5.58
C TYR A 201 3.83 -11.48 4.42
N THR A 202 4.60 -12.57 4.47
CA THR A 202 4.55 -13.64 3.46
C THR A 202 3.51 -14.71 3.76
N LYS A 203 2.99 -14.73 4.99
CA LYS A 203 1.97 -15.67 5.47
C LYS A 203 1.06 -14.95 6.45
N VAL A 204 -0.20 -15.35 6.46
CA VAL A 204 -1.23 -14.83 7.38
C VAL A 204 -2.01 -15.96 8.02
N THR A 205 -2.49 -15.71 9.23
CA THR A 205 -3.44 -16.58 9.92
C THR A 205 -4.84 -16.08 9.61
N VAL A 206 -5.65 -16.94 8.99
CA VAL A 206 -7.07 -16.69 8.76
C VAL A 206 -7.84 -17.74 9.54
N GLN A 207 -8.79 -17.30 10.36
CA GLN A 207 -9.66 -18.18 11.13
C GLN A 207 -11.08 -17.66 11.14
N THR A 208 -12.04 -18.54 11.40
CA THR A 208 -13.43 -18.16 11.62
C THR A 208 -13.66 -17.84 13.09
N ALA A 209 -14.49 -16.85 13.38
CA ALA A 209 -15.00 -16.54 14.70
C ALA A 209 -16.46 -16.07 14.60
N SER A 210 -17.14 -15.91 15.73
CA SER A 210 -18.48 -15.33 15.76
C SER A 210 -18.45 -14.09 16.63
N PHE A 211 -18.77 -12.94 16.04
CA PHE A 211 -18.93 -11.67 16.74
C PHE A 211 -20.39 -11.21 16.63
N PRO A 212 -21.01 -10.77 17.73
CA PRO A 212 -22.41 -10.34 17.72
C PRO A 212 -22.59 -9.07 16.85
N ALA A 213 -23.81 -8.85 16.33
CA ALA A 213 -24.12 -7.62 15.58
C ALA A 213 -23.95 -6.34 16.41
N THR A 214 -24.00 -6.48 17.74
CA THR A 214 -23.74 -5.42 18.71
C THR A 214 -22.24 -5.22 19.01
N MET A 215 -21.33 -5.89 18.29
CA MET A 215 -19.89 -5.75 18.55
C MET A 215 -19.47 -4.29 18.42
N GLY A 216 -18.76 -3.79 19.42
CA GLY A 216 -18.05 -2.53 19.37
C GLY A 216 -16.63 -2.73 18.86
N PHE A 217 -15.99 -1.63 18.47
CA PHE A 217 -14.61 -1.67 17.99
C PHE A 217 -13.61 -2.18 19.05
N ASN A 218 -13.92 -1.98 20.34
CA ASN A 218 -13.12 -2.48 21.45
C ASN A 218 -13.14 -4.01 21.60
N ASP A 219 -14.17 -4.68 21.06
CA ASP A 219 -14.29 -6.14 21.10
C ASP A 219 -13.34 -6.82 20.10
N ILE A 220 -12.76 -6.07 19.17
CA ILE A 220 -11.77 -6.56 18.22
C ILE A 220 -10.44 -6.79 18.96
N PRO A 221 -9.85 -7.99 18.87
CA PRO A 221 -8.54 -8.27 19.45
C PRO A 221 -7.47 -7.31 18.93
N ASN A 222 -6.49 -6.98 19.77
CA ASN A 222 -5.30 -6.27 19.30
C ASN A 222 -4.59 -7.09 18.22
N ASN A 223 -4.06 -6.42 17.20
CA ASN A 223 -3.51 -7.05 16.01
C ASN A 223 -4.53 -7.94 15.26
N GLY A 224 -5.80 -7.55 15.34
CA GLY A 224 -6.93 -8.25 14.74
C GLY A 224 -7.49 -7.53 13.51
N PHE A 225 -7.89 -8.30 12.52
CA PHE A 225 -8.57 -7.84 11.31
C PHE A 225 -9.89 -8.62 11.19
N VAL A 226 -11.01 -8.01 11.55
CA VAL A 226 -12.33 -8.67 11.50
C VAL A 226 -13.02 -8.37 10.18
N ILE A 227 -13.45 -9.42 9.49
CA ILE A 227 -14.27 -9.36 8.28
C ILE A 227 -15.68 -9.83 8.65
N SER A 228 -16.66 -8.95 8.57
CA SER A 228 -18.07 -9.23 8.80
C SER A 228 -18.87 -9.05 7.53
N PHE A 229 -20.06 -9.64 7.50
CA PHE A 229 -20.97 -9.55 6.37
C PHE A 229 -22.26 -8.87 6.80
N ASP A 230 -22.63 -7.82 6.08
CA ASP A 230 -23.77 -6.97 6.42
C ASP A 230 -24.47 -6.49 5.13
N ASP A 231 -25.56 -7.16 4.79
CA ASP A 231 -26.37 -6.82 3.63
C ASP A 231 -27.10 -5.48 3.80
N THR A 232 -27.21 -4.93 5.03
CA THR A 232 -27.82 -3.61 5.25
C THR A 232 -26.98 -2.47 4.68
N LEU A 233 -25.69 -2.70 4.40
CA LEU A 233 -24.84 -1.78 3.61
C LEU A 233 -25.50 -1.41 2.27
N ARG A 234 -26.35 -2.30 1.74
CA ARG A 234 -27.10 -2.03 0.52
C ARG A 234 -28.04 -0.83 0.64
N GLN A 235 -28.61 -0.58 1.81
CA GLN A 235 -29.46 0.58 2.09
C GLN A 235 -28.65 1.86 2.20
N MET A 236 -27.37 1.74 2.56
CA MET A 236 -26.39 2.82 2.61
C MET A 236 -25.79 3.12 1.22
N GLY A 237 -26.09 2.29 0.22
CA GLY A 237 -25.51 2.40 -1.12
C GLY A 237 -24.07 1.90 -1.20
N ALA A 238 -23.60 1.14 -0.22
CA ALA A 238 -22.21 0.69 -0.11
C ALA A 238 -22.03 -0.79 -0.52
N TYR A 239 -20.90 -1.14 -1.14
CA TYR A 239 -20.48 -2.54 -1.35
C TYR A 239 -19.69 -3.11 -0.18
N GLY A 240 -18.90 -2.24 0.45
CA GLY A 240 -18.11 -2.53 1.60
C GLY A 240 -17.89 -1.27 2.42
N LEU A 241 -17.42 -1.49 3.64
CA LEU A 241 -17.04 -0.45 4.57
C LEU A 241 -15.82 -0.94 5.35
N THR A 242 -14.81 -0.10 5.47
CA THR A 242 -13.61 -0.41 6.25
C THR A 242 -13.29 0.67 7.27
N TYR A 243 -12.96 0.22 8.47
CA TYR A 243 -12.62 1.05 9.62
C TYR A 243 -11.32 0.57 10.27
N THR A 244 -10.44 1.50 10.64
CA THR A 244 -9.13 1.18 11.25
C THR A 244 -8.94 1.91 12.58
N ASP A 245 -8.10 1.34 13.46
CA ASP A 245 -7.59 2.04 14.64
C ASP A 245 -6.05 2.00 14.68
N PRO A 246 -5.38 3.16 14.65
CA PRO A 246 -5.96 4.49 14.47
C PRO A 246 -6.68 4.65 13.11
N ASP A 247 -7.57 5.63 13.01
CA ASP A 247 -8.02 6.14 11.71
C ASP A 247 -6.87 6.84 10.97
N PHE A 248 -7.03 7.08 9.67
CA PHE A 248 -5.93 7.62 8.86
C PHE A 248 -5.70 9.13 9.00
N THR A 249 -6.46 9.80 9.86
CA THR A 249 -6.27 11.21 10.23
C THR A 249 -5.62 11.36 11.60
N SER A 250 -5.43 10.25 12.32
CA SER A 250 -4.92 10.25 13.69
C SER A 250 -3.56 10.94 13.78
N PRO A 251 -3.43 11.96 14.66
CA PRO A 251 -2.15 12.62 14.88
C PRO A 251 -1.26 11.86 15.88
N PHE A 252 -1.79 10.83 16.55
CA PHE A 252 -1.13 10.21 17.71
C PHE A 252 -0.24 9.03 17.32
N THR A 253 -0.66 8.25 16.33
CA THR A 253 0.07 7.09 15.84
C THR A 253 -0.31 6.82 14.40
N SER A 254 0.62 6.31 13.62
CA SER A 254 0.38 5.85 12.25
C SER A 254 0.51 4.34 12.11
N THR A 255 0.57 3.63 13.24
CA THR A 255 0.60 2.17 13.27
C THR A 255 -0.81 1.64 13.43
N ILE A 256 -1.34 1.03 12.37
CA ILE A 256 -2.61 0.30 12.40
C ILE A 256 -2.47 -0.88 13.36
N SER A 257 -3.46 -1.04 14.24
CA SER A 257 -3.50 -2.07 15.27
C SER A 257 -4.75 -2.94 15.22
N LYS A 258 -5.84 -2.43 14.64
CA LYS A 258 -7.12 -3.13 14.48
C LYS A 258 -7.82 -2.69 13.21
N VAL A 259 -8.58 -3.60 12.62
CA VAL A 259 -9.45 -3.32 11.47
C VAL A 259 -10.80 -4.00 11.67
N ALA A 260 -11.88 -3.30 11.34
CA ALA A 260 -13.20 -3.85 11.09
C ALA A 260 -13.56 -3.59 9.63
N MET A 261 -13.90 -4.65 8.91
CA MET A 261 -14.31 -4.61 7.52
C MET A 261 -15.69 -5.27 7.40
N PHE A 262 -16.60 -4.62 6.69
CA PHE A 262 -17.96 -5.10 6.43
C PHE A 262 -18.15 -5.22 4.93
N LEU A 263 -18.65 -6.38 4.49
CA LEU A 263 -18.90 -6.68 3.09
C LEU A 263 -20.37 -7.06 2.89
N LEU A 264 -20.91 -6.83 1.69
CA LEU A 264 -22.15 -7.50 1.30
C LEU A 264 -21.89 -9.02 1.17
N ASP A 265 -22.79 -9.85 1.68
CA ASP A 265 -22.73 -11.31 1.47
C ASP A 265 -23.38 -11.66 0.12
N ASN A 266 -24.54 -11.08 -0.15
CA ASN A 266 -25.34 -11.52 -1.27
C ASN A 266 -24.85 -10.95 -2.62
N GLU A 267 -24.47 -11.87 -3.51
CA GLU A 267 -23.95 -11.58 -4.84
C GLU A 267 -24.86 -10.73 -5.72
N GLN A 268 -26.18 -10.82 -5.51
CA GLN A 268 -27.14 -10.00 -6.27
C GLN A 268 -26.89 -8.51 -6.08
N PHE A 269 -26.38 -8.07 -4.92
CA PHE A 269 -26.27 -6.65 -4.61
C PHE A 269 -25.14 -5.94 -5.36
N TYR A 270 -24.06 -6.64 -5.69
CA TYR A 270 -22.98 -6.10 -6.50
C TYR A 270 -23.04 -6.52 -7.98
N LYS A 271 -23.82 -7.56 -8.33
CA LYS A 271 -24.09 -7.90 -9.74
C LYS A 271 -25.27 -7.17 -10.37
N ALA A 272 -26.32 -6.85 -9.61
CA ALA A 272 -27.56 -6.27 -10.18
C ALA A 272 -27.41 -4.81 -10.63
N GLY A 273 -26.35 -4.11 -10.20
CA GLY A 273 -26.17 -2.68 -10.44
C GLY A 273 -25.14 -2.30 -11.51
N ASN A 274 -24.34 -3.25 -12.03
CA ASN A 274 -23.19 -2.89 -12.85
C ASN A 274 -22.94 -3.86 -14.02
N SER A 275 -22.88 -3.33 -15.24
CA SER A 275 -22.44 -4.06 -16.44
C SER A 275 -20.96 -4.44 -16.42
N ALA A 276 -20.16 -3.89 -15.50
CA ALA A 276 -18.72 -4.08 -15.42
C ALA A 276 -18.27 -5.40 -14.77
N ASN A 277 -19.18 -6.30 -14.37
CA ASN A 277 -18.84 -7.58 -13.72
C ASN A 277 -17.93 -7.41 -12.49
N ILE A 278 -18.33 -6.58 -11.51
CA ILE A 278 -17.65 -6.53 -10.19
C ILE A 278 -17.65 -7.94 -9.60
N SER A 279 -16.46 -8.42 -9.22
CA SER A 279 -16.30 -9.70 -8.55
C SER A 279 -16.24 -9.52 -7.04
N PHE A 280 -16.65 -10.55 -6.29
CA PHE A 280 -16.55 -10.52 -4.84
C PHE A 280 -15.10 -10.40 -4.37
N GLU A 281 -14.17 -11.01 -5.10
CA GLU A 281 -12.73 -10.90 -4.83
C GLU A 281 -12.21 -9.47 -4.97
N GLU A 282 -12.71 -8.71 -5.95
CA GLU A 282 -12.35 -7.30 -6.12
C GLU A 282 -12.78 -6.48 -4.90
N ILE A 283 -14.01 -6.67 -4.41
CA ILE A 283 -14.52 -5.99 -3.20
C ILE A 283 -13.66 -6.37 -1.99
N ILE A 284 -13.40 -7.67 -1.76
CA ILE A 284 -12.54 -8.12 -0.65
C ILE A 284 -11.17 -7.44 -0.72
N ALA A 285 -10.56 -7.41 -1.91
CA ALA A 285 -9.24 -6.84 -2.09
C ALA A 285 -9.24 -5.31 -1.87
N HIS A 286 -10.23 -4.60 -2.41
CA HIS A 286 -10.40 -3.15 -2.25
C HIS A 286 -10.54 -2.75 -0.79
N GLU A 287 -11.51 -3.34 -0.08
CA GLU A 287 -11.76 -3.07 1.33
C GLU A 287 -10.57 -3.49 2.21
N SER A 288 -9.94 -4.61 1.88
CA SER A 288 -8.68 -4.99 2.55
C SER A 288 -7.59 -3.95 2.32
N GLY A 289 -7.55 -3.27 1.18
CA GLY A 289 -6.58 -2.21 0.91
C GLY A 289 -6.69 -1.07 1.91
N HIS A 290 -7.92 -0.64 2.23
CA HIS A 290 -8.18 0.29 3.33
C HIS A 290 -7.72 -0.27 4.68
N GLY A 291 -7.97 -1.54 4.96
CA GLY A 291 -7.46 -2.17 6.20
C GLY A 291 -5.93 -2.19 6.31
N PHE A 292 -5.22 -2.02 5.19
CA PHE A 292 -3.75 -1.99 5.11
C PHE A 292 -3.15 -0.58 5.03
N GLY A 293 -3.96 0.48 5.05
CA GLY A 293 -3.44 1.86 5.00
C GLY A 293 -3.59 2.57 3.66
N PHE A 294 -4.27 1.97 2.68
CA PHE A 294 -4.39 2.53 1.34
C PHE A 294 -5.72 3.28 1.16
N ARG A 295 -5.66 4.33 0.36
CA ARG A 295 -6.74 5.28 0.07
C ARG A 295 -7.13 5.19 -1.40
N HIS A 296 -8.24 5.84 -1.75
CA HIS A 296 -8.71 5.83 -3.13
C HIS A 296 -7.74 6.54 -4.08
N THR A 297 -7.69 6.05 -5.32
CA THR A 297 -6.88 6.63 -6.39
C THR A 297 -7.73 7.05 -7.58
N SER A 298 -7.19 7.95 -8.39
CA SER A 298 -7.87 8.40 -9.61
C SER A 298 -8.09 7.22 -10.57
N GLU A 299 -9.25 7.20 -11.22
CA GLU A 299 -9.59 6.18 -12.21
C GLU A 299 -8.70 6.29 -13.48
N PRO A 300 -8.44 5.18 -14.21
CA PRO A 300 -7.63 5.22 -15.43
C PRO A 300 -8.21 6.13 -16.52
N ASN A 301 -9.54 6.21 -16.60
CA ASN A 301 -10.27 7.09 -17.52
C ASN A 301 -10.02 8.60 -17.26
N SER A 302 -9.50 8.94 -16.07
CA SER A 302 -9.21 10.28 -15.58
C SER A 302 -7.71 10.52 -15.45
N GLY A 303 -6.90 9.73 -16.16
CA GLY A 303 -5.44 9.80 -16.14
C GLY A 303 -4.81 9.25 -14.86
N GLY A 304 -5.53 8.40 -14.11
CA GLY A 304 -4.97 7.57 -13.05
C GLY A 304 -4.28 6.31 -13.59
N LEU A 305 -3.77 5.49 -12.69
CA LEU A 305 -3.18 4.19 -13.02
C LEU A 305 -4.16 3.07 -12.64
N PRO A 306 -4.17 1.93 -13.36
CA PRO A 306 -4.89 0.74 -12.91
C PRO A 306 -4.50 0.39 -11.47
N SER A 307 -5.48 0.23 -10.60
CA SER A 307 -5.26 -0.06 -9.18
C SER A 307 -6.49 -0.73 -8.60
N VAL A 308 -6.34 -1.64 -7.65
CA VAL A 308 -7.47 -2.13 -6.84
C VAL A 308 -8.12 -1.01 -6.02
N MET A 309 -7.40 0.08 -5.74
CA MET A 309 -7.89 1.23 -4.99
C MET A 309 -8.54 2.31 -5.86
N VAL A 310 -8.78 2.06 -7.14
CA VAL A 310 -9.77 2.88 -7.86
C VAL A 310 -11.17 2.44 -7.43
N LYS A 311 -12.17 3.22 -7.80
CA LYS A 311 -13.56 2.90 -7.55
C LYS A 311 -13.90 1.48 -8.06
N THR A 312 -14.52 0.63 -7.23
CA THR A 312 -14.74 -0.79 -7.58
C THR A 312 -15.50 -0.96 -8.89
N GLY A 313 -15.07 -1.95 -9.67
CA GLY A 313 -15.60 -2.28 -11.00
C GLY A 313 -14.92 -1.55 -12.16
N GLU A 314 -14.06 -0.56 -11.89
CA GLU A 314 -13.29 0.11 -12.93
C GLU A 314 -11.99 -0.64 -13.27
N TYR A 315 -11.46 -1.46 -12.34
CA TYR A 315 -10.25 -2.25 -12.55
C TYR A 315 -10.53 -3.71 -12.90
N GLY A 316 -11.39 -4.41 -12.13
CA GLY A 316 -11.77 -5.80 -12.41
C GLY A 316 -10.74 -6.85 -11.97
N GLY A 317 -9.90 -6.55 -10.99
CA GLY A 317 -8.89 -7.48 -10.45
C GLY A 317 -8.56 -7.20 -8.98
N ILE A 318 -7.78 -8.08 -8.36
CA ILE A 318 -7.45 -7.99 -6.92
C ILE A 318 -6.20 -7.15 -6.59
N PHE A 319 -5.35 -6.89 -7.58
CA PHE A 319 -4.25 -5.90 -7.55
C PHE A 319 -3.65 -5.78 -8.95
N SER A 320 -2.96 -4.68 -9.20
CA SER A 320 -2.20 -4.38 -10.41
C SER A 320 -0.70 -4.41 -10.17
N ILE A 321 0.08 -4.27 -11.24
CA ILE A 321 1.54 -4.05 -11.12
C ILE A 321 1.88 -2.73 -10.43
N TYR A 322 1.00 -1.72 -10.54
CA TYR A 322 1.19 -0.43 -9.87
C TYR A 322 0.92 -0.54 -8.37
N ASP A 323 -0.10 -1.31 -7.97
CA ASP A 323 -0.34 -1.63 -6.57
C ASP A 323 0.87 -2.32 -5.96
N GLN A 324 1.36 -3.38 -6.61
CA GLN A 324 2.53 -4.13 -6.13
C GLN A 324 3.75 -3.23 -5.91
N LEU A 325 4.06 -2.35 -6.86
CA LEU A 325 5.19 -1.44 -6.75
C LEU A 325 5.01 -0.41 -5.62
N HIS A 326 3.87 0.29 -5.61
CA HIS A 326 3.69 1.44 -4.73
C HIS A 326 3.37 1.02 -3.29
N MET A 327 2.56 -0.03 -3.10
CA MET A 327 2.25 -0.57 -1.77
C MET A 327 3.51 -1.15 -1.10
N ALA A 328 4.38 -1.83 -1.86
CA ALA A 328 5.68 -2.28 -1.35
C ALA A 328 6.56 -1.11 -0.88
N ILE A 329 6.54 0.02 -1.60
CA ILE A 329 7.26 1.22 -1.18
C ILE A 329 6.67 1.77 0.12
N VAL A 330 5.35 1.92 0.24
CA VAL A 330 4.69 2.38 1.48
C VAL A 330 5.15 1.53 2.68
N TYR A 331 5.17 0.21 2.53
CA TYR A 331 5.57 -0.71 3.60
C TYR A 331 7.08 -0.73 3.87
N SER A 332 7.91 -0.32 2.90
CA SER A 332 9.35 -0.12 3.10
C SER A 332 9.68 1.17 3.86
N ARG A 333 8.75 2.13 3.93
CA ARG A 333 8.93 3.40 4.64
C ARG A 333 8.46 3.31 6.08
N SER A 334 9.01 4.15 6.96
CA SER A 334 8.53 4.25 8.34
C SER A 334 7.05 4.65 8.37
N ALA A 335 6.29 4.12 9.32
CA ALA A 335 4.94 4.65 9.57
C ALA A 335 5.02 6.13 9.97
N GLY A 336 4.03 6.92 9.56
CA GLY A 336 4.04 8.37 9.77
C GLY A 336 4.88 9.15 8.75
N ASN A 337 5.32 8.52 7.66
CA ASN A 337 6.04 9.24 6.61
C ASN A 337 5.15 10.35 6.02
N THR A 338 5.70 11.55 5.93
CA THR A 338 5.01 12.76 5.49
C THR A 338 5.24 13.08 4.02
N ASP A 339 5.97 12.22 3.29
CA ASP A 339 5.93 12.12 1.83
C ASP A 339 6.46 10.75 1.36
N ILE A 340 6.85 10.60 0.11
CA ILE A 340 7.46 9.37 -0.40
C ILE A 340 8.76 8.97 0.34
N ASP A 341 9.49 9.95 0.87
CA ASP A 341 10.84 9.77 1.37
C ASP A 341 11.19 10.81 2.45
N ASN A 342 10.25 11.25 3.27
CA ASN A 342 10.52 12.17 4.39
C ASN A 342 10.20 11.49 5.72
N ASP A 343 11.16 10.67 6.19
CA ASP A 343 11.03 9.92 7.44
C ASP A 343 10.67 10.90 8.58
N PRO A 344 9.71 10.53 9.46
CA PRO A 344 9.31 11.42 10.55
C PRO A 344 10.51 11.66 11.46
N VAL A 345 10.94 12.92 11.53
CA VAL A 345 11.86 13.41 12.55
C VAL A 345 11.04 14.04 13.68
N SER A 346 11.51 13.91 14.92
CA SER A 346 10.83 14.46 16.09
C SER A 346 10.48 15.93 15.88
N GLY A 347 9.20 16.30 16.07
CA GLY A 347 8.70 17.69 15.97
C GLY A 347 8.06 18.11 14.64
N ASN A 348 8.05 17.27 13.60
CA ASN A 348 7.52 17.64 12.27
C ASN A 348 6.12 17.09 11.93
N ALA A 349 5.45 16.39 12.85
CA ALA A 349 4.09 15.91 12.61
C ALA A 349 3.11 17.10 12.61
N LYS A 350 2.51 17.40 11.46
CA LYS A 350 1.40 18.36 11.40
C LYS A 350 0.21 17.75 12.13
N GLN A 351 -0.27 18.42 13.17
CA GLN A 351 -1.52 18.07 13.83
C GLN A 351 -2.68 18.39 12.87
N MET A 352 -3.34 17.37 12.34
CA MET A 352 -4.54 17.52 11.51
C MET A 352 -5.79 17.35 12.38
N ARG A 353 -6.94 17.82 11.87
CA ARG A 353 -8.22 17.72 12.59
C ARG A 353 -8.58 16.25 12.77
N ALA A 354 -8.87 15.86 14.00
CA ALA A 354 -9.30 14.51 14.35
C ALA A 354 -10.78 14.35 14.00
N SER A 355 -11.06 13.91 12.78
CA SER A 355 -12.37 13.35 12.41
C SER A 355 -12.14 11.91 11.99
N ARG A 356 -12.85 10.97 12.62
CA ARG A 356 -12.75 9.55 12.27
C ARG A 356 -13.03 9.38 10.78
N GLU A 357 -12.08 8.79 10.08
CA GLU A 357 -12.22 8.52 8.66
C GLU A 357 -12.75 7.10 8.45
N VAL A 358 -13.79 7.00 7.63
CA VAL A 358 -14.43 5.75 7.24
C VAL A 358 -14.37 5.64 5.74
N PHE A 359 -13.92 4.51 5.24
CA PHE A 359 -13.91 4.24 3.80
C PHE A 359 -15.20 3.53 3.43
N ILE A 360 -15.97 4.13 2.51
CA ILE A 360 -17.23 3.63 2.00
C ILE A 360 -17.12 3.59 0.47
N ASP A 361 -17.34 2.42 -0.12
CA ASP A 361 -17.44 2.28 -1.57
C ASP A 361 -18.90 2.41 -2.03
N GLU A 362 -19.31 3.66 -2.32
CA GLU A 362 -20.67 4.04 -2.67
C GLU A 362 -21.05 3.73 -4.14
N ARG A 363 -21.60 2.54 -4.39
CA ARG A 363 -22.10 2.12 -5.72
C ARG A 363 -23.25 1.11 -5.71
N ALA A 364 -23.68 0.63 -4.56
CA ALA A 364 -24.79 -0.30 -4.47
C ALA A 364 -26.14 0.44 -4.62
N THR A 365 -26.38 1.13 -5.75
CA THR A 365 -27.57 1.99 -5.97
C THR A 365 -28.54 1.47 -7.03
N GLY A 366 -28.34 0.24 -7.54
CA GLY A 366 -29.25 -0.39 -8.50
C GLY A 366 -30.70 -0.49 -7.99
N GLY A 367 -31.65 -0.84 -8.85
CA GLY A 367 -32.98 -1.21 -8.36
C GLY A 367 -32.91 -2.53 -7.58
N ILE A 368 -33.47 -2.58 -6.38
CA ILE A 368 -33.87 -3.83 -5.72
C ILE A 368 -35.39 -3.91 -5.72
N ASP A 369 -35.94 -5.11 -5.77
CA ASP A 369 -37.39 -5.27 -5.67
C ASP A 369 -37.90 -4.96 -4.25
N ASN A 370 -39.20 -4.70 -4.14
CA ASN A 370 -39.82 -4.30 -2.88
C ASN A 370 -39.71 -5.38 -1.79
N GLU A 371 -39.64 -6.67 -2.16
CA GLU A 371 -39.50 -7.75 -1.17
C GLU A 371 -38.11 -7.71 -0.56
N THR A 372 -37.07 -7.64 -1.40
CA THR A 372 -35.69 -7.48 -0.98
C THR A 372 -35.51 -6.23 -0.11
N GLN A 373 -36.14 -5.11 -0.46
CA GLN A 373 -36.07 -3.89 0.36
C GLN A 373 -36.68 -4.07 1.75
N ARG A 374 -37.82 -4.79 1.84
CA ARG A 374 -38.48 -5.11 3.12
C ARG A 374 -37.60 -6.01 3.99
N GLN A 375 -37.03 -7.06 3.39
CA GLN A 375 -36.12 -7.98 4.08
C GLN A 375 -34.91 -7.25 4.66
N LEU A 376 -34.27 -6.38 3.88
CA LEU A 376 -33.16 -5.55 4.35
C LEU A 376 -33.53 -4.65 5.54
N ALA A 377 -34.77 -4.13 5.58
CA ALA A 377 -35.24 -3.26 6.65
C ALA A 377 -35.49 -4.00 7.98
N GLU A 378 -35.63 -5.33 7.93
CA GLU A 378 -35.84 -6.17 9.11
C GLU A 378 -34.53 -6.73 9.69
N LEU A 379 -33.41 -6.61 8.97
CA LEU A 379 -32.10 -7.11 9.41
C LEU A 379 -31.52 -6.23 10.53
N PRO A 380 -31.01 -6.83 11.62
CA PRO A 380 -30.21 -6.11 12.61
C PRO A 380 -28.81 -5.87 12.01
N GLY A 381 -28.63 -4.78 11.27
CA GLY A 381 -27.30 -4.37 10.80
C GLY A 381 -26.28 -4.27 11.95
N PHE A 382 -24.99 -4.35 11.63
CA PHE A 382 -23.95 -4.22 12.65
C PHE A 382 -23.93 -2.78 13.20
N ALA A 383 -23.96 -2.66 14.53
CA ALA A 383 -23.94 -1.35 15.20
C ALA A 383 -22.71 -0.52 14.79
N LEU A 384 -21.56 -1.18 14.64
CA LEU A 384 -20.32 -0.54 14.21
C LEU A 384 -20.38 -0.05 12.74
N ALA A 385 -21.04 -0.77 11.84
CA ALA A 385 -21.21 -0.34 10.46
C ALA A 385 -22.16 0.89 10.38
N GLN A 386 -23.23 0.89 11.18
CA GLN A 386 -24.15 2.02 11.30
C GLN A 386 -23.46 3.26 11.87
N GLU A 387 -22.72 3.12 12.99
CA GLU A 387 -21.94 4.21 13.59
C GLU A 387 -20.95 4.81 12.57
N ALA A 388 -20.24 3.95 11.85
CA ALA A 388 -19.27 4.36 10.86
C ALA A 388 -19.93 5.15 9.71
N PHE A 389 -21.06 4.67 9.19
CA PHE A 389 -21.83 5.36 8.16
C PHE A 389 -22.39 6.71 8.63
N GLU A 390 -22.93 6.76 9.85
CA GLU A 390 -23.48 8.00 10.43
C GLU A 390 -22.41 9.07 10.66
N SER A 391 -21.17 8.67 10.97
CA SER A 391 -20.05 9.60 11.20
C SER A 391 -19.61 10.38 9.95
N GLN A 392 -20.03 9.94 8.76
CA GLN A 392 -19.71 10.59 7.48
C GLN A 392 -20.75 11.65 7.05
N LYS A 393 -21.92 11.71 7.72
CA LYS A 393 -22.95 12.73 7.49
C LYS A 393 -22.66 14.00 8.27
#